data_AF-A0A2V2E0V7-F1
#
_entry.id   AF-A0A2V2E0V7-F1
#
_cell.length_a   1.000
_cell.length_b   1.000
_cell.length_c   1.000
_cell.angle_alpha   90.00
_cell.angle_beta   90.00
_cell.angle_gamma   90.00
#
_symmetry.space_group_name_H-M   'P 1'
#
loop_
_entity.id
_entity.type
_entity.pdbx_description
1 polymer ?
#
loop_
_entity_poly.entity_id
_entity_poly.type
_entity_poly.pdbx_seq_one_letter_code
_entity_poly.pdbx_strand_id
1 'polypeptide(L)' 'MSLTVFVPSAFYEVREAYHNLFVEGIPHPDRVMEEHDLVYLVDGEWEVFEEGTPYLLRAGDVLILTAGRHHYGERP' A
#
# COMPACT_ATOMS: atom_id res chain seq x y z
N MET A 1 12.49 -23.52 10.63
CA MET A 1 11.74 -22.83 9.57
C MET A 1 10.26 -23.04 9.86
N SER A 2 9.58 -22.05 10.43
CA SER A 2 8.16 -22.14 10.73
C SER A 2 7.39 -21.70 9.49
N LEU A 3 6.68 -22.63 8.85
CA LEU A 3 5.71 -22.30 7.81
C LEU A 3 4.48 -21.77 8.51
N THR A 4 4.18 -20.48 8.32
CA THR A 4 2.96 -19.87 8.82
C THR A 4 1.77 -20.57 8.16
N VAL A 5 1.06 -21.39 8.93
CA VAL A 5 -0.17 -22.06 8.51
C VAL A 5 -1.24 -20.99 8.30
N PHE A 6 -1.82 -20.93 7.11
CA PHE A 6 -3.02 -20.13 6.86
C PHE A 6 -4.17 -20.72 7.69
N VAL A 7 -4.59 -20.00 8.73
CA VAL A 7 -5.72 -20.39 9.59
C VAL A 7 -6.96 -19.62 9.13
N PRO A 8 -7.96 -20.28 8.52
CA PRO A 8 -9.13 -19.61 7.94
C PRO A 8 -10.05 -18.89 8.95
N SER A 9 -9.77 -19.04 10.25
CA SER A 9 -10.53 -18.42 11.34
C SER A 9 -9.92 -17.11 11.85
N ALA A 10 -8.86 -16.59 11.22
CA ALA A 10 -8.39 -15.26 11.51
C ALA A 10 -9.44 -14.25 11.01
N PHE A 11 -9.97 -13.43 11.92
CA PHE A 11 -10.81 -12.30 11.53
C PHE A 11 -9.91 -11.26 10.87
N TYR A 12 -10.18 -10.97 9.60
CA TYR A 12 -9.55 -9.85 8.89
C TYR A 12 -10.48 -8.65 9.02
N GLU A 13 -10.05 -7.66 9.78
CA GLU A 13 -10.77 -6.40 9.98
C GLU A 13 -10.31 -5.38 8.93
N VAL A 14 -11.25 -4.73 8.27
CA VAL A 14 -10.96 -3.51 7.50
C VAL A 14 -11.02 -2.35 8.48
N ARG A 15 -9.86 -1.79 8.86
CA ARG A 15 -9.81 -0.65 9.76
C ARG A 15 -10.34 0.62 9.10
N GLU A 16 -9.90 0.88 7.88
CA GLU A 16 -10.26 2.08 7.12
C GLU A 16 -10.35 1.79 5.62
N ALA A 17 -11.11 2.61 4.88
CA ALA A 17 -11.19 2.56 3.43
C ALA A 17 -11.48 3.95 2.87
N TYR A 18 -10.73 4.35 1.84
CA TYR A 18 -10.81 5.69 1.27
C TYR A 18 -10.84 5.66 -0.25
N HIS A 19 -11.43 6.70 -0.84
CA HIS A 19 -11.30 7.02 -2.25
C HIS A 19 -10.69 8.43 -2.36
N ASN A 20 -9.41 8.48 -2.73
CA ASN A 20 -8.62 9.72 -2.71
C ASN A 20 -8.39 10.22 -4.15
N LEU A 21 -8.40 11.54 -4.32
CA LEU A 21 -8.02 12.22 -5.56
C LEU A 21 -6.99 13.30 -5.23
N PHE A 22 -5.84 13.24 -5.88
CA PHE A 22 -4.79 14.26 -5.81
C PHE A 22 -4.70 14.92 -7.18
N VAL A 23 -5.31 16.12 -7.32
CA VAL A 23 -5.33 16.87 -8.59
C VAL A 23 -3.94 17.36 -8.96
N GLU A 24 -3.19 17.81 -7.95
CA GLU A 24 -1.75 17.96 -8.01
C GLU A 24 -1.14 16.73 -7.33
N GLY A 25 -0.18 16.11 -8.00
CA GLY A 25 0.49 14.92 -7.49
C GLY A 25 1.10 15.15 -6.11
N ILE A 26 1.13 14.11 -5.28
CA ILE A 26 1.77 14.16 -3.97
C ILE A 26 2.67 12.94 -3.78
N PRO A 27 3.83 13.09 -3.11
CA PRO A 27 4.58 11.94 -2.68
C PRO A 27 3.72 11.06 -1.76
N HIS A 28 3.83 9.75 -1.92
CA HIS A 28 3.20 8.82 -1.00
C HIS A 28 3.69 9.08 0.45
N PRO A 29 2.80 9.09 1.47
CA PRO A 29 3.21 9.39 2.83
C PRO A 29 4.32 8.48 3.34
N ASP A 30 5.30 9.08 4.03
CA ASP A 30 6.43 8.38 4.65
C ASP A 30 6.03 7.88 6.05
N ARG A 31 5.82 6.56 6.20
CA ARG A 31 5.37 5.95 7.46
C ARG A 31 5.55 4.43 7.52
N VAL A 32 5.36 3.89 8.72
CA VAL A 32 5.18 2.45 8.99
C VAL A 32 3.79 2.29 9.59
N MET A 33 2.99 1.37 9.07
CA MET A 33 1.62 1.09 9.54
C MET A 33 1.53 -0.27 10.23
N GLU A 34 0.59 -0.43 11.16
CA GLU A 34 0.31 -1.72 11.80
C GLU A 34 -0.57 -2.62 10.91
N GLU A 35 -1.24 -2.02 9.92
CA GLU A 35 -2.14 -2.65 8.98
C GLU A 35 -1.46 -2.99 7.65
N HIS A 36 -2.01 -3.97 6.94
CA HIS A 36 -1.78 -4.08 5.51
C HIS A 36 -2.60 -2.99 4.80
N ASP A 37 -1.98 -2.29 3.85
CA ASP A 37 -2.65 -1.28 3.04
C ASP A 37 -2.81 -1.79 1.61
N LEU A 38 -4.01 -1.68 1.04
CA LEU A 38 -4.34 -2.12 -0.31
C LEU A 38 -4.63 -0.90 -1.17
N VAL A 39 -3.76 -0.66 -2.14
CA VAL A 39 -3.89 0.44 -3.11
C VAL A 39 -4.35 -0.13 -4.45
N TYR A 40 -5.49 0.32 -4.93
CA TYR A 40 -5.91 0.14 -6.32
C TYR A 40 -5.89 1.50 -7.01
N LEU A 41 -5.07 1.66 -8.05
CA LEU A 41 -4.97 2.93 -8.76
C LEU A 41 -6.01 2.99 -9.88
N VAL A 42 -6.98 3.88 -9.76
CA VAL A 42 -8.08 4.01 -10.74
C VAL A 42 -7.60 4.71 -12.02
N ASP A 43 -6.84 5.80 -11.88
CA ASP A 43 -6.32 6.59 -12.98
C ASP A 43 -5.01 7.30 -12.56
N GLY A 44 -4.20 7.71 -13.54
CA GLY A 44 -2.91 8.36 -13.32
C GLY A 44 -1.74 7.40 -13.05
N GLU A 45 -0.67 7.93 -12.46
CA GLU A 45 0.49 7.17 -11.98
C GLU A 45 0.82 7.59 -10.55
N TRP A 46 1.34 6.67 -9.74
CA TRP A 46 1.80 7.00 -8.38
C TRP A 46 3.02 6.14 -8.00
N GLU A 47 4.07 6.79 -7.49
CA GLU A 47 5.26 6.11 -7.01
C GLU A 47 5.13 5.76 -5.52
N VAL A 48 5.40 4.49 -5.21
CA VAL A 48 5.44 3.98 -3.84
C VAL A 48 6.67 3.11 -3.67
N PHE A 49 7.42 3.33 -2.60
CA PHE A 49 8.50 2.45 -2.15
C PHE A 49 8.01 1.60 -0.98
N GLU A 50 8.42 0.34 -0.91
CA GLU A 50 8.31 -0.50 0.29
C GLU A 50 9.68 -1.09 0.62
N GLU A 51 10.23 -0.79 1.81
CA GLU A 51 11.59 -1.20 2.20
C GLU A 51 12.64 -0.86 1.13
N GLY A 52 12.52 0.33 0.51
CA GLY A 52 13.39 0.79 -0.57
C GLY A 52 13.18 0.13 -1.93
N THR A 53 12.21 -0.78 -2.07
CA THR A 53 11.82 -1.35 -3.37
C THR A 53 10.80 -0.44 -4.07
N PRO A 54 11.09 0.11 -5.26
CA PRO A 54 10.19 1.02 -5.95
C PRO A 54 9.09 0.28 -6.73
N TYR A 55 7.88 0.82 -6.66
CA TYR A 55 6.74 0.46 -7.48
C TYR A 55 6.18 1.74 -8.13
N LEU A 56 6.12 1.74 -9.46
CA LEU A 56 5.37 2.77 -10.19
C LEU A 56 4.03 2.17 -10.60
N LEU A 57 2.97 2.56 -9.90
CA LEU A 57 1.61 2.12 -10.16
C LEU A 57 1.01 2.92 -11.31
N ARG A 58 0.18 2.25 -12.12
CA ARG A 58 -0.65 2.83 -13.18
C ARG A 58 -2.10 2.38 -13.01
N ALA A 59 -3.00 3.02 -13.75
CA ALA A 59 -4.41 2.66 -13.79
C ALA A 59 -4.63 1.14 -13.94
N GLY A 60 -5.37 0.54 -13.01
CA GLY A 60 -5.66 -0.89 -12.95
C GLY A 60 -4.70 -1.72 -12.09
N ASP A 61 -3.56 -1.16 -11.68
CA ASP A 61 -2.63 -1.87 -10.80
C ASP A 61 -3.17 -1.97 -9.37
N VAL A 62 -2.83 -3.08 -8.71
CA VAL A 62 -3.08 -3.33 -7.29
C VAL A 62 -1.75 -3.52 -6.57
N LEU A 63 -1.54 -2.80 -5.48
CA LEU A 63 -0.41 -2.99 -4.57
C LEU A 63 -0.92 -3.32 -3.18
N ILE A 64 -0.31 -4.31 -2.54
CA ILE A 64 -0.50 -4.57 -1.11
C ILE A 64 0.80 -4.21 -0.40
N LEU A 65 0.74 -3.19 0.44
CA LEU A 65 1.81 -2.81 1.36
C LEU A 65 1.62 -3.62 2.65
N THR A 66 2.68 -4.28 3.09
CA THR A 66 2.62 -5.21 4.21
C THR A 66 2.74 -4.47 5.53
N ALA A 67 1.88 -4.81 6.50
CA ALA A 67 1.99 -4.35 7.88
C ALA A 67 3.42 -4.42 8.43
N GLY A 68 3.83 -3.39 9.15
CA GLY A 68 5.14 -3.28 9.79
C GLY A 68 6.29 -2.95 8.85
N ARG A 69 6.04 -2.75 7.55
CA ARG A 69 7.05 -2.34 6.57
C ARG A 69 6.98 -0.85 6.32
N HIS A 70 8.14 -0.25 6.13
CA HIS A 70 8.27 1.17 5.79
C HIS A 70 7.88 1.41 4.34
N HIS A 71 6.98 2.37 4.13
CA HIS A 71 6.62 2.85 2.80
C HIS A 71 6.66 4.39 2.73
N TYR A 72 6.98 4.88 1.53
CA TYR A 72 7.13 6.31 1.25
C TYR A 72 7.07 6.56 -0.27
N GLY A 73 7.01 7.82 -0.69
CA GLY A 73 7.19 8.23 -2.09
C GLY A 73 8.17 9.40 -2.17
N GLU A 74 8.91 9.50 -3.27
CA GLU A 74 9.87 10.60 -3.48
C GLU A 74 9.34 11.63 -4.47
N ARG A 75 8.42 11.22 -5.36
CA ARG A 75 7.88 12.05 -6.43
C ARG A 75 6.37 12.26 -6.28
N PRO A 76 5.88 13.47 -6.62
CA PRO A 76 4.46 13.76 -6.73
C PRO A 76 3.79 13.02 -7.88
#